data_AF-A0A9X3AI83-F1
#
_entry.id   AF-A0A9X3AI83-F1
#
_cell.length_a   1.000
_cell.length_b   1.000
_cell.length_c   1.000
_cell.angle_alpha   90.00
_cell.angle_beta   90.00
_cell.angle_gamma   90.00
#
_symmetry.space_group_name_H-M   'P 1'
#
loop_
_entity.id
_entity.type
_entity.pdbx_description
1 polymer ?
#
loop_
_entity_poly.entity_id
_entity_poly.type
_entity_poly.pdbx_seq_one_letter_code
_entity_poly.pdbx_strand_id
1 'polypeptide(L)'
;MTFQVMPEALTAFARGSDSLAEKFGALAGLLEQARVDDQCFGPIGDAVGLSSGYFSSLDECRTLANDARDFLKQTGEQLDASFEVYRGIDTGVADAFGQIGGGK
;
A
#
# COMPACT_ATOMS: atom_id res chain seq x y z
N MET A 1 24.26 -2.21 -21.13
CA MET A 1 23.39 -2.69 -20.03
C MET A 1 21.96 -2.45 -20.51
N THR A 2 21.26 -3.48 -20.93
CA THR A 2 19.89 -3.37 -21.44
C THR A 2 18.94 -3.47 -20.26
N PHE A 3 18.17 -2.41 -19.98
CA PHE A 3 17.14 -2.44 -18.94
C PHE A 3 15.94 -3.21 -19.50
N GLN A 4 15.79 -4.48 -19.14
CA GLN A 4 14.57 -5.23 -19.41
C GLN A 4 13.55 -4.91 -18.32
N VAL A 5 12.59 -4.05 -18.64
CA VAL A 5 11.40 -3.87 -17.83
C VAL A 5 10.43 -5.00 -18.18
N MET A 6 9.86 -5.65 -17.17
CA MET A 6 8.82 -6.68 -17.33
C MET A 6 7.47 -6.08 -16.88
N PRO A 7 6.64 -5.56 -17.79
CA PRO A 7 5.40 -4.87 -17.45
C PRO A 7 4.44 -5.73 -16.60
N GLU A 8 4.42 -7.04 -16.82
CA GLU A 8 3.59 -7.99 -16.07
C GLU A 8 4.02 -8.09 -14.60
N ALA A 9 5.31 -7.91 -14.31
CA ALA A 9 5.81 -7.89 -12.95
C ALA A 9 5.37 -6.62 -12.20
N LEU A 10 5.23 -5.49 -12.90
CA LEU A 10 4.75 -4.24 -12.32
C LEU A 10 3.28 -4.39 -11.87
N THR A 11 2.43 -4.92 -12.73
CA THR A 11 1.00 -5.13 -12.42
C THR A 11 0.79 -6.22 -11.36
N ALA A 12 1.63 -7.26 -11.33
CA ALA A 12 1.60 -8.27 -10.27
C ALA A 12 1.97 -7.66 -8.90
N PHE A 13 2.99 -6.79 -8.86
CA PHE A 13 3.39 -6.12 -7.63
C PHE A 13 2.35 -5.08 -7.19
N ALA A 14 1.73 -4.35 -8.12
CA ALA A 14 0.63 -3.43 -7.83
C ALA A 14 -0.53 -4.15 -7.11
N ARG A 15 -1.02 -5.25 -7.67
CA ARG A 15 -2.06 -6.10 -7.04
C ARG A 15 -1.64 -6.66 -5.68
N GLY A 16 -0.37 -7.06 -5.55
CA GLY A 16 0.18 -7.51 -4.29
C GLY A 16 0.19 -6.41 -3.23
N SER A 17 0.50 -5.18 -3.64
CA SER A 17 0.51 -3.99 -2.79
C SER A 17 -0.91 -3.65 -2.33
N ASP A 18 -1.89 -3.70 -3.23
CA ASP A 18 -3.31 -3.50 -2.87
C ASP A 18 -3.80 -4.55 -1.85
N SER A 19 -3.49 -5.83 -2.07
CA SER A 19 -3.87 -6.89 -1.14
C SER A 19 -3.23 -6.71 0.24
N LEU A 20 -1.97 -6.27 0.30
CA LEU A 20 -1.32 -5.96 1.57
C LEU A 20 -1.94 -4.71 2.22
N ALA A 21 -2.27 -3.69 1.45
CA ALA A 21 -2.91 -2.48 1.95
C ALA A 21 -4.26 -2.81 2.62
N GLU A 22 -5.08 -3.66 2.00
CA GLU A 22 -6.34 -4.13 2.60
C GLU A 22 -6.11 -4.81 3.97
N LYS A 23 -5.07 -5.64 4.09
CA LYS A 23 -4.72 -6.31 5.36
C LYS A 23 -4.27 -5.32 6.43
N PHE A 24 -3.48 -4.31 6.08
CA PHE A 24 -3.09 -3.25 7.01
C PHE A 24 -4.29 -2.37 7.42
N GLY A 25 -5.23 -2.11 6.50
CA GLY A 25 -6.50 -1.46 6.83
C GLY A 25 -7.32 -2.29 7.83
N ALA A 26 -7.42 -3.61 7.62
CA ALA A 26 -8.07 -4.51 8.55
C ALA A 26 -7.38 -4.54 9.92
N LEU A 27 -6.04 -4.56 9.95
CA LEU A 27 -5.25 -4.50 11.17
C LEU A 27 -5.53 -3.20 11.96
N ALA A 28 -5.58 -2.05 11.30
CA ALA A 28 -5.95 -0.79 11.95
C ALA A 28 -7.34 -0.87 12.59
N GLY A 29 -8.30 -1.51 11.92
CA GLY A 29 -9.64 -1.76 12.46
C GLY A 29 -9.65 -2.71 13.67
N LEU A 30 -8.80 -3.75 13.67
CA LEU A 30 -8.64 -4.65 14.81
C LEU A 30 -7.99 -3.96 16.00
N LEU A 31 -7.02 -3.07 15.76
CA LEU A 31 -6.38 -2.26 16.81
C LEU A 31 -7.40 -1.32 17.45
N GLU A 32 -8.30 -0.72 16.66
CA GLU A 32 -9.40 0.08 17.22
C GLU A 32 -10.32 -0.75 18.12
N GLN A 33 -10.69 -1.95 17.66
CA GLN A 33 -11.53 -2.88 18.45
C GLN A 33 -10.83 -3.39 19.71
N ALA A 34 -9.50 -3.46 19.69
CA ALA A 34 -8.73 -3.89 20.85
C ALA A 34 -8.77 -2.86 21.99
N ARG A 35 -9.22 -1.63 21.74
CA ARG A 35 -9.39 -0.60 22.76
C ARG A 35 -10.31 -1.10 23.87
N VAL A 36 -9.73 -1.39 25.03
CA VAL A 36 -10.48 -1.75 26.25
C VAL A 36 -11.01 -0.48 26.94
N ASP A 37 -12.04 -0.65 27.76
CA ASP A 37 -12.54 0.43 28.62
C ASP A 37 -11.50 0.83 29.66
N ASP A 38 -11.40 2.13 29.98
CA ASP A 38 -10.48 2.68 30.97
C ASP A 38 -10.62 1.99 32.34
N GLN A 39 -11.83 1.51 32.68
CA GLN A 39 -12.10 0.76 33.90
C GLN A 39 -11.34 -0.58 34.00
N CYS A 40 -10.81 -1.11 32.90
CA CYS A 40 -9.99 -2.32 32.90
C CYS A 40 -8.63 -2.12 33.59
N PHE A 41 -8.14 -0.89 33.72
CA PHE A 41 -6.84 -0.59 34.35
C PHE A 41 -6.99 -0.34 35.86
N GLY A 42 -8.20 0.01 36.31
CA GLY A 42 -8.51 0.31 37.69
C GLY A 42 -7.84 1.59 38.22
N PRO A 43 -8.19 2.04 39.44
CA PRO A 43 -7.76 3.34 39.96
C PRO A 43 -6.24 3.47 40.14
N ILE A 44 -5.57 2.37 40.48
CA ILE A 44 -4.11 2.34 40.62
C ILE A 44 -3.46 2.39 39.25
N GLY A 45 -3.96 1.63 38.27
CA GLY A 45 -3.41 1.60 36.91
C GLY A 45 -3.53 2.95 36.21
N ASP A 46 -4.64 3.65 36.42
CA ASP A 46 -4.83 5.02 35.94
C ASP A 46 -3.88 6.00 36.64
N ALA A 47 -3.71 5.89 37.96
CA ALA A 47 -2.83 6.78 38.73
C ALA A 47 -1.35 6.66 38.33
N VAL A 48 -0.93 5.49 37.83
CA VAL A 48 0.44 5.28 37.32
C VAL A 48 0.55 5.40 35.79
N GLY A 49 -0.53 5.82 35.10
CA GLY A 49 -0.53 6.11 33.67
C GLY A 49 -0.56 4.90 32.74
N LEU A 50 -0.92 3.71 33.23
CA LEU A 50 -0.98 2.48 32.41
C LEU A 50 -2.05 2.57 31.32
N SER A 51 -3.22 3.14 31.63
CA SER A 51 -4.28 3.36 30.64
C SER A 51 -3.83 4.33 29.55
N SER A 52 -3.28 5.48 29.94
CA SER A 52 -2.76 6.47 28.98
C SER A 52 -1.64 5.92 28.08
N GLY A 53 -0.71 5.14 28.66
CA GLY A 53 0.37 4.53 27.90
C GLY A 53 -0.16 3.48 26.91
N TYR A 54 -1.07 2.61 27.37
CA TYR A 54 -1.72 1.64 26.53
C TYR A 54 -2.47 2.29 25.36
N PHE A 55 -3.29 3.33 25.61
CA PHE A 55 -4.04 4.01 24.57
C PHE A 55 -3.13 4.76 23.58
N SER A 56 -2.03 5.35 24.04
CA SER A 56 -1.02 5.97 23.16
C SER A 56 -0.41 4.93 22.23
N SER A 57 0.08 3.80 22.78
CA SER A 57 0.65 2.73 21.97
C SER A 57 -0.35 2.13 20.99
N LEU A 58 -1.62 1.99 21.39
CA LEU A 58 -2.68 1.53 20.51
C LEU A 58 -2.89 2.47 19.32
N ASP A 59 -2.95 3.78 19.59
CA ASP A 59 -3.13 4.80 18.56
C ASP A 59 -1.91 4.92 17.63
N GLU A 60 -0.70 4.80 18.18
CA GLU A 60 0.55 4.74 17.41
C GLU A 60 0.58 3.53 16.47
N CYS A 61 0.24 2.32 16.97
CA CYS A 61 0.14 1.13 16.13
C CYS A 61 -0.92 1.29 15.03
N ARG A 62 -2.07 1.89 15.36
CA ARG A 62 -3.16 2.12 14.41
C ARG A 62 -2.73 3.12 13.33
N THR A 63 -2.02 4.18 13.71
CA THR A 63 -1.48 5.19 12.78
C THR A 63 -0.47 4.54 11.84
N LEU A 64 0.49 3.79 12.37
CA LEU A 64 1.50 3.09 11.56
C LEU A 64 0.87 2.09 10.58
N ALA A 65 -0.19 1.39 10.99
CA ALA A 65 -0.93 0.50 10.10
C ALA A 65 -1.63 1.26 8.96
N ASN A 66 -2.22 2.42 9.23
CA ASN A 66 -2.79 3.28 8.19
C ASN A 66 -1.73 3.84 7.24
N ASP A 67 -0.59 4.30 7.77
CA ASP A 67 0.51 4.81 6.95
C ASP A 67 1.06 3.72 6.02
N ALA A 68 1.22 2.49 6.52
CA ALA A 68 1.63 1.35 5.70
C ALA A 68 0.62 1.03 4.60
N ARG A 69 -0.69 1.07 4.91
CA ARG A 69 -1.76 0.91 3.91
C ARG A 69 -1.65 1.96 2.82
N ASP A 70 -1.52 3.23 3.19
CA ASP A 70 -1.54 4.35 2.25
C ASP A 70 -0.28 4.36 1.37
N PHE A 71 0.88 4.03 1.95
CA PHE A 71 2.12 3.81 1.20
C PHE A 71 1.98 2.71 0.15
N LEU A 72 1.37 1.57 0.52
CA LEU A 72 1.18 0.45 -0.40
C LEU A 72 0.20 0.78 -1.52
N LYS A 73 -0.91 1.48 -1.24
CA LYS A 73 -1.84 1.96 -2.27
C LYS A 73 -1.16 2.90 -3.26
N GLN A 74 -0.43 3.89 -2.74
CA GLN A 74 0.29 4.85 -3.57
C GLN A 74 1.35 4.15 -4.43
N THR A 75 2.02 3.13 -3.88
CA THR A 75 2.98 2.32 -4.62
C THR A 75 2.30 1.54 -5.75
N GLY A 76 1.14 0.92 -5.48
CA GLY A 76 0.35 0.22 -6.49
C GLY A 76 -0.06 1.14 -7.65
N GLU A 77 -0.61 2.32 -7.33
CA GLU A 77 -1.02 3.33 -8.31
C GLU A 77 0.15 3.78 -9.20
N GLN A 78 1.34 3.97 -8.61
CA GLN A 78 2.53 4.36 -9.38
C GLN A 78 3.04 3.25 -10.31
N LEU A 79 2.90 1.99 -9.89
CA LEU A 79 3.30 0.84 -10.70
C LEU A 79 2.34 0.61 -11.87
N ASP A 80 1.03 0.78 -11.65
CA ASP A 80 0.03 0.75 -12.73
C ASP A 80 0.24 1.90 -13.71
N ALA A 81 0.51 3.12 -13.22
CA ALA A 81 0.86 4.24 -14.08
C ALA A 81 2.12 3.97 -14.91
N SER A 82 3.14 3.38 -14.29
CA SER A 82 4.38 2.98 -14.98
C SER A 82 4.12 1.92 -16.05
N PHE A 83 3.27 0.92 -15.75
CA PHE A 83 2.84 -0.08 -16.72
C PHE A 83 2.19 0.55 -17.96
N GLU A 84 1.25 1.49 -17.77
CA GLU A 84 0.59 2.17 -18.90
C GLU A 84 1.56 2.98 -19.76
N VAL A 85 2.58 3.61 -19.15
CA VAL A 85 3.64 4.31 -19.88
C VAL A 85 4.43 3.34 -20.76
N TYR A 86 4.88 2.20 -20.21
CA TYR A 86 5.63 1.21 -20.98
C TYR A 86 4.80 0.58 -22.09
N ARG A 87 3.53 0.26 -21.82
CA ARG A 87 2.59 -0.26 -22.82
C ARG A 87 2.37 0.73 -23.97
N GLY A 88 2.25 2.02 -23.66
CA GLY A 88 2.11 3.07 -24.67
C GLY A 88 3.35 3.21 -25.55
N ILE A 89 4.55 3.10 -24.97
CA ILE A 89 5.82 3.10 -25.72
C ILE A 89 5.88 1.90 -26.67
N ASP A 90 5.60 0.68 -26.17
CA ASP A 90 5.64 -0.54 -27.00
C ASP A 90 4.65 -0.47 -28.16
N THR A 91 3.44 0.05 -27.91
CA THR A 91 2.41 0.22 -28.95
C THR A 91 2.84 1.25 -29.99
N GLY A 92 3.32 2.42 -29.57
CA GLY A 92 3.76 3.47 -30.50
C GLY A 92 4.97 3.06 -31.34
N VAL A 93 5.88 2.27 -30.77
CA VAL A 93 7.01 1.69 -31.50
C VAL A 93 6.53 0.64 -32.50
N ALA A 94 5.64 -0.27 -32.10
CA ALA A 94 5.07 -1.28 -32.99
C ALA A 94 4.31 -0.65 -34.17
N ASP A 95 3.52 0.39 -33.93
CA ASP A 95 2.77 1.12 -34.96
C ASP A 95 3.71 1.85 -35.94
N ALA A 96 4.75 2.50 -35.42
CA ALA A 96 5.76 3.18 -36.25
C ALA A 96 6.51 2.19 -37.14
N PHE A 97 6.95 1.04 -36.60
CA PHE A 97 7.60 0.00 -37.39
C PHE A 97 6.64 -0.70 -38.36
N GLY A 98 5.36 -0.86 -37.99
CA GLY A 98 4.32 -1.38 -38.88
C GLY A 98 4.07 -0.47 -40.08
N GLN A 99 4.06 0.86 -39.88
CA GLN A 99 3.94 1.83 -40.98
C GLN A 99 5.17 1.85 -41.89
N ILE A 100 6.39 1.70 -41.34
CA ILE A 100 7.63 1.63 -42.12
C ILE A 100 7.72 0.30 -42.90
N GLY A 101 7.31 -0.82 -42.31
CA GLY A 101 7.35 -2.15 -42.94
C GLY A 101 6.21 -2.44 -43.92
N GLY A 102 5.08 -1.73 -43.79
CA GLY A 102 3.92 -1.80 -44.69
C GLY A 102 3.96 -0.84 -45.87
N GLY A 103 4.94 0.08 -45.90
CA GLY A 103 5.15 1.02 -47.01
C GLY A 103 5.77 0.34 -48.23
N LYS A 104 4.91 -0.07 -49.17
CA LYS A 104 5.24 -0.06 -50.61
C LYS A 104 4.90 1.30 -51.20
#